data_AF-A0A9X5XJ31-F1
#
_entry.id   AF-A0A9X5XJ31-F1
#
_cell.length_a   1.000
_cell.length_b   1.000
_cell.length_c   1.000
_cell.angle_alpha   90.00
_cell.angle_beta   90.00
_cell.angle_gamma   90.00
#
_symmetry.space_group_name_H-M   'P 1'
#
loop_
_entity.id
_entity.type
_entity.pdbx_description
1 polymer ?
#
loop_
_entity_poly.entity_id
_entity_poly.type
_entity_poly.pdbx_seq_one_letter_code
_entity_poly.pdbx_strand_id
1 'polypeptide(L)'
;PLAPLAERVVRASGTETEVRVVDDVRVETDRRRLERVLGNLVANAHKHGEGPVVLTVDGPVVTVRDHGGGYPEYLLEHGPQRFRTEGGSKGHGLGLTIALGQAE
;
A
#
# COMPACT_ATOMS: atom_id res chain seq x y z
N PRO A 1 3.53 4.17 17.22
CA PRO A 1 3.14 2.77 17.00
C PRO A 1 2.53 2.63 15.61
N LEU A 2 2.72 1.49 14.97
CA LEU A 2 2.32 1.25 13.58
C LEU A 2 0.86 0.82 13.48
N ALA A 3 0.34 0.09 14.46
CA ALA A 3 -1.05 -0.37 14.45
C ALA A 3 -2.08 0.79 14.35
N PRO A 4 -2.01 1.87 15.17
CA PRO A 4 -2.96 2.98 15.07
C PRO A 4 -2.85 3.77 13.75
N LEU A 5 -1.70 3.71 13.09
CA LEU A 5 -1.49 4.33 11.78
C LEU A 5 -2.17 3.48 10.69
N ALA A 6 -1.97 2.16 10.71
CA ALA A 6 -2.61 1.23 9.80
C ALA A 6 -4.14 1.32 9.87
N GLU A 7 -4.70 1.30 11.08
CA GLU A 7 -6.14 1.45 11.31
C GLU A 7 -6.68 2.78 10.75
N ARG A 8 -5.92 3.87 10.93
CA ARG A 8 -6.30 5.20 10.40
C ARG A 8 -6.31 5.20 8.89
N VAL A 9 -5.31 4.62 8.24
CA VAL A 9 -5.23 4.51 6.78
C VAL A 9 -6.40 3.70 6.24
N VAL A 10 -6.68 2.54 6.84
CA VAL A 10 -7.81 1.69 6.44
C VAL A 10 -9.13 2.44 6.59
N ARG A 11 -9.36 3.09 7.73
CA ARG A 11 -10.57 3.89 7.95
C ARG A 11 -10.71 5.03 6.95
N ALA A 12 -9.62 5.74 6.66
CA ALA A 12 -9.61 6.84 5.70
C ALA A 12 -9.83 6.38 4.25
N SER A 13 -9.46 5.13 3.92
CA SER A 13 -9.68 4.57 2.59
C SER A 13 -11.15 4.31 2.27
N GLY A 14 -12.00 4.11 3.27
CA GLY A 14 -13.41 3.75 3.08
C GLY A 14 -13.63 2.35 2.50
N THR A 15 -12.59 1.50 2.50
CA THR A 15 -12.64 0.14 1.95
C THR A 15 -12.71 -0.91 3.06
N GLU A 16 -13.26 -2.08 2.76
CA GLU A 16 -13.28 -3.22 3.67
C GLU A 16 -11.90 -3.91 3.67
N THR A 17 -11.01 -3.44 4.56
CA THR A 17 -9.67 -3.99 4.74
C THR A 17 -9.51 -4.54 6.15
N GLU A 18 -9.10 -5.79 6.26
CA GLU A 18 -8.79 -6.40 7.56
C GLU A 18 -7.44 -5.88 8.06
N VAL A 19 -7.36 -5.46 9.33
CA VAL A 19 -6.09 -5.09 9.97
C VAL A 19 -5.70 -6.19 10.95
N ARG A 20 -4.53 -6.81 10.72
CA ARG A 20 -3.93 -7.79 11.61
C ARG A 20 -2.70 -7.19 12.29
N VAL A 21 -2.63 -7.30 13.60
CA VAL A 21 -1.48 -6.83 14.39
C VAL A 21 -0.85 -8.04 15.06
N VAL A 22 0.36 -8.39 14.63
CA VAL A 22 1.17 -9.48 15.20
C VAL A 22 2.04 -8.91 16.32
N ASP A 23 2.75 -7.83 16.03
CA ASP A 23 3.57 -7.08 16.99
C ASP A 23 3.52 -5.59 16.65
N ASP A 24 3.20 -4.74 17.64
CA ASP A 24 3.10 -3.29 17.46
C ASP A 24 4.30 -2.57 18.06
N VAL A 25 5.18 -2.10 17.19
CA VAL A 25 6.38 -1.37 17.59
C VAL A 25 6.28 0.12 17.25
N ARG A 26 7.13 0.91 17.90
CA ARG A 26 7.35 2.31 17.52
C ARG A 26 8.52 2.35 16.54
N VAL A 27 8.31 3.03 15.41
CA VAL A 27 9.34 3.30 14.41
C VAL A 27 9.49 4.81 14.22
N GLU A 28 10.72 5.26 13.99
CA GLU A 28 11.00 6.62 13.53
C GLU A 28 10.93 6.67 12.00
N THR A 29 9.94 7.38 11.47
CA THR A 29 9.74 7.50 10.02
C THR A 29 8.90 8.74 9.70
N ASP A 30 8.89 9.16 8.43
CA ASP A 30 7.95 10.18 7.97
C ASP A 30 6.54 9.59 7.93
N ARG A 31 5.76 9.97 8.94
CA ARG A 31 4.37 9.53 9.12
C ARG A 31 3.51 9.81 7.88
N ARG A 32 3.62 11.00 7.28
CA ARG A 32 2.78 11.37 6.12
C ARG A 32 3.14 10.54 4.89
N ARG A 33 4.45 10.29 4.71
CA ARG A 33 4.94 9.42 3.64
C ARG A 33 4.44 8.00 3.80
N LEU A 34 4.51 7.45 5.01
CA LEU A 34 4.02 6.10 5.30
C LEU A 34 2.49 5.99 5.10
N GLU A 35 1.71 6.94 5.62
CA GLU A 35 0.25 7.01 5.40
C GLU A 35 -0.07 7.02 3.89
N ARG A 36 0.67 7.80 3.10
CA ARG A 36 0.49 7.88 1.64
C ARG A 36 0.83 6.57 0.94
N VAL A 37 1.94 5.92 1.31
CA VAL A 37 2.32 4.63 0.71
C VAL A 37 1.28 3.57 1.03
N LEU A 38 0.89 3.42 2.30
CA LEU A 38 -0.11 2.45 2.70
C LEU A 38 -1.46 2.72 2.04
N GLY A 39 -1.90 3.99 1.98
CA GLY A 39 -3.14 4.36 1.30
C GLY A 39 -3.13 3.99 -0.19
N ASN A 40 -2.00 4.19 -0.87
CA ASN A 40 -1.85 3.80 -2.27
C ASN A 40 -1.88 2.28 -2.46
N LEU A 41 -1.23 1.53 -1.58
CA LEU A 41 -1.22 0.06 -1.64
C LEU A 41 -2.61 -0.52 -1.40
N VAL A 42 -3.32 -0.03 -0.37
CA VAL A 42 -4.71 -0.46 -0.08
C VAL A 42 -5.65 -0.09 -1.24
N ALA A 43 -5.54 1.12 -1.78
CA ALA A 43 -6.35 1.52 -2.93
C ALA A 43 -6.07 0.67 -4.17
N ASN A 44 -4.80 0.34 -4.43
CA ASN A 44 -4.44 -0.55 -5.53
C ASN A 44 -4.97 -1.96 -5.34
N ALA A 45 -4.85 -2.52 -4.13
CA ALA A 45 -5.36 -3.84 -3.78
C ALA A 45 -6.87 -3.95 -4.06
N HIS A 46 -7.66 -2.94 -3.66
CA HIS A 46 -9.12 -2.92 -3.92
C HIS A 46 -9.49 -2.64 -5.37
N LYS A 47 -8.69 -1.85 -6.08
CA LYS A 47 -8.99 -1.47 -7.47
C LYS A 47 -8.57 -2.53 -8.49
N HIS A 48 -7.49 -3.25 -8.20
CA HIS A 48 -6.81 -4.11 -9.17
C HIS A 48 -6.59 -5.55 -8.68
N GLY A 49 -6.66 -5.79 -7.37
CA GLY A 49 -6.56 -7.12 -6.77
C GLY A 49 -7.93 -7.74 -6.53
N GLU A 50 -7.95 -8.80 -5.72
CA GLU A 50 -9.18 -9.47 -5.27
C GLU A 50 -9.20 -9.59 -3.74
N GLY A 51 -10.40 -9.58 -3.17
CA GLY A 51 -10.59 -9.74 -1.73
C GLY A 51 -10.28 -11.16 -1.24
N PRO A 52 -10.01 -11.33 0.06
CA PRO A 52 -9.93 -10.26 1.07
C PRO A 52 -8.61 -9.48 0.99
N VAL A 53 -8.68 -8.16 1.26
CA VAL A 53 -7.50 -7.32 1.43
C VAL A 53 -7.12 -7.27 2.91
N VAL A 54 -5.88 -7.61 3.22
CA VAL A 54 -5.35 -7.71 4.60
C VAL A 54 -4.12 -6.82 4.75
N LEU A 55 -4.15 -5.93 5.73
CA LEU A 55 -3.00 -5.14 6.18
C LEU A 55 -2.46 -5.77 7.47
N THR A 56 -1.23 -6.29 7.44
CA THR A 56 -0.56 -6.88 8.60
C THR A 56 0.54 -5.96 9.11
N VAL A 57 0.56 -5.69 10.42
CA VAL A 57 1.66 -5.05 11.14
C VAL A 57 2.38 -6.13 11.95
N ASP A 58 3.65 -6.34 11.64
CA ASP A 58 4.52 -7.32 12.31
C ASP A 58 5.86 -6.66 12.61
N GLY A 59 5.97 -6.09 13.81
CA GLY A 59 7.11 -5.28 14.20
C GLY A 59 7.27 -4.09 13.22
N PRO A 60 8.48 -3.84 12.68
CA PRO A 60 8.71 -2.75 11.75
C PRO A 60 8.18 -3.02 10.33
N VAL A 61 7.67 -4.23 10.06
CA VAL A 61 7.20 -4.64 8.74
C VAL A 61 5.70 -4.43 8.62
N VAL A 62 5.28 -3.76 7.56
CA VAL A 62 3.86 -3.59 7.20
C VAL A 62 3.62 -4.22 5.83
N THR A 63 2.69 -5.18 5.77
CA THR A 63 2.34 -5.91 4.55
C THR A 63 0.90 -5.62 4.16
N VAL A 64 0.65 -5.29 2.89
CA VAL A 64 -0.70 -5.27 2.30
C VAL A 64 -0.80 -6.43 1.33
N ARG A 65 -1.79 -7.29 1.53
CA ARG A 65 -2.02 -8.48 0.71
C ARG A 65 -3.45 -8.50 0.17
N ASP A 66 -3.58 -8.65 -1.14
CA ASP A 66 -4.80 -9.06 -1.82
C ASP A 66 -4.63 -10.49 -2.38
N HIS A 67 -5.67 -11.00 -3.02
CA HIS A 67 -5.73 -12.36 -3.57
C HIS A 67 -6.00 -12.38 -5.08
N GLY A 68 -5.73 -11.27 -5.77
CA GLY A 68 -5.90 -11.20 -7.22
C GLY A 68 -4.78 -11.92 -7.99
N GLY A 69 -4.88 -11.89 -9.32
CA GLY A 69 -3.91 -12.51 -10.22
C GLY A 69 -2.50 -11.88 -10.23
N GLY A 70 -2.24 -10.90 -9.36
CA GLY A 70 -0.96 -10.19 -9.28
C GLY A 70 -0.79 -9.10 -10.34
N TYR A 71 0.44 -8.63 -10.50
CA TYR A 71 0.75 -7.60 -11.49
C TYR A 71 0.88 -8.20 -12.89
N PRO A 72 0.36 -7.52 -13.93
CA PRO A 72 0.69 -7.82 -15.31
C PRO A 72 2.20 -7.92 -15.54
N GLU A 73 2.62 -8.85 -16.39
CA GLU A 73 4.03 -9.17 -16.68
C GLU A 73 4.86 -7.92 -17.07
N TYR A 74 4.27 -7.02 -17.87
CA TYR A 74 4.94 -5.79 -18.28
C TYR A 74 5.34 -4.86 -17.10
N LEU A 75 4.59 -4.87 -15.99
CA LEU A 75 4.92 -4.12 -14.77
C LEU A 75 6.04 -4.78 -13.98
N LEU A 76 6.15 -6.12 -14.04
CA LEU A 76 7.23 -6.86 -13.40
C LEU A 76 8.56 -6.62 -14.12
N GLU A 77 8.53 -6.56 -15.45
CA GLU A 77 9.72 -6.31 -16.28
C GLU A 77 10.22 -4.87 -16.23
N HIS A 78 9.31 -3.90 -16.31
CA HIS A 78 9.68 -2.48 -16.50
C HIS A 78 9.49 -1.62 -15.23
N GLY A 79 8.93 -2.20 -14.17
CA GLY A 79 8.59 -1.50 -12.94
C GLY A 79 7.45 -0.49 -13.08
N PRO A 80 6.99 0.10 -11.95
CA PRO A 80 5.94 1.12 -11.98
C PRO A 80 6.45 2.41 -12.65
N GLN A 81 5.81 2.80 -13.74
CA GLN A 81 6.14 4.02 -14.48
C GLN A 81 5.40 5.24 -13.89
N ARG A 82 6.11 6.37 -13.74
CA ARG A 82 5.52 7.65 -13.33
C ARG A 82 4.73 8.23 -14.51
N PHE A 83 3.44 8.49 -14.35
CA PHE A 83 2.70 9.35 -15.28
C PHE A 83 2.15 10.60 -14.60
N ARG A 84 2.43 11.75 -15.21
CA ARG A 84 1.69 13.01 -14.99
C ARG A 84 0.30 12.85 -15.62
N THR A 85 -0.73 13.17 -14.85
CA THR A 85 -2.12 13.15 -15.30
C THR A 85 -2.41 14.37 -16.17
N GLU A 86 -2.15 14.31 -17.47
CA GLU A 86 -2.76 15.23 -18.45
C GLU A 86 -3.14 14.44 -19.71
N GLY A 87 -4.45 14.32 -19.96
CA GLY A 87 -4.99 13.90 -21.27
C GLY A 87 -5.30 12.41 -21.47
N GLY A 88 -6.55 12.02 -21.21
CA GLY A 88 -7.36 11.25 -22.17
C GLY A 88 -7.13 9.75 -22.39
N SER A 89 -6.17 9.06 -21.75
CA SER A 89 -6.02 7.60 -21.90
C SER A 89 -6.08 6.86 -20.56
N LYS A 90 -6.80 5.72 -20.55
CA LYS A 90 -7.15 4.90 -19.38
C LYS A 90 -5.93 4.67 -18.47
N GLY A 91 -5.93 5.36 -17.34
CA GLY A 91 -4.74 5.51 -16.50
C GLY A 91 -4.31 4.23 -15.79
N HIS A 92 -3.04 3.86 -15.97
CA HIS A 92 -2.28 2.99 -15.08
C HIS A 92 -1.46 3.82 -14.07
N GLY A 93 -2.11 4.83 -13.48
CA GLY A 93 -1.53 5.72 -12.46
C GLY A 93 -1.37 4.99 -11.12
N LEU A 94 -0.44 4.04 -11.06
CA LEU A 94 -0.13 3.32 -9.84
C LEU A 94 0.84 4.19 -9.03
N GLY A 95 0.36 4.84 -7.98
CA GLY A 95 1.14 5.62 -7.02
C GLY A 95 2.16 4.79 -6.21
N LEU A 96 2.86 3.85 -6.84
CA LEU A 96 3.89 2.99 -6.27
C LEU A 96 5.20 3.77 -6.18
N THR A 97 5.29 4.63 -5.17
CA THR A 97 6.61 5.01 -4.64
C THR A 97 7.01 3.88 -3.69
N ILE A 98 7.87 2.97 -4.13
CA ILE A 98 8.53 2.01 -3.25
C ILE A 98 9.31 2.84 -2.23
N ALA A 99 8.82 2.91 -0.99
CA ALA A 99 9.57 3.43 0.12
C ALA A 99 10.43 2.29 0.65
N LEU A 100 11.62 2.13 0.07
CA LEU A 100 12.67 1.34 0.70
C LEU A 100 13.18 2.16 1.89
N GLY A 101 12.65 1.89 3.08
CA GLY A 101 13.17 2.44 4.34
C GLY A 101 14.32 1.58 4.82
N GLN A 102 15.53 2.12 4.83
CA GLN A 102 16.66 1.53 5.56
C GLN A 102 16.30 1.55 7.05
N ALA A 103 16.31 0.38 7.68
CA ALA A 103 16.44 0.29 9.12
C ALA A 103 17.95 0.20 9.41
N GLU A 104 18.50 1.24 10.04
CA GLU A 104 19.72 1.14 10.85
C GLU A 104 19.30 1.12 12.33
#